data_AF-A0A5S9MB68-F1
#
_entry.id   AF-A0A5S9MB68-F1
#
_cell.length_a   1.000
_cell.length_b   1.000
_cell.length_c   1.000
_cell.angle_alpha   90.00
_cell.angle_beta   90.00
_cell.angle_gamma   90.00
#
_symmetry.space_group_name_H-M   'P 1'
#
loop_
_entity.id
_entity.type
_entity.pdbx_description
1 polymer ?
#
loop_
_entity_poly.entity_id
_entity_poly.type
_entity_poly.pdbx_seq_one_letter_code
_entity_poly.pdbx_strand_id
1 'polypeptide(L)'
;MPFEQAEQFVRELVQDPAFDIDTIHEHEMGTSALHELGNILAGSYLSALADLTKLQLYPSVPDVTLDMFGAVISEGLMQFSPLGDQAIVIDTSIFDDQNKQELKGNMFLLPDFESFEKLFKSIR
;
A
#
# COMPACT_ATOMS: atom_id res chain seq x y z
N MET A 1 -2.46 6.36 -1.26
CA MET A 1 -1.51 7.41 -1.67
C MET A 1 -2.28 8.46 -2.48
N PRO A 2 -1.98 9.76 -2.35
CA PRO A 2 -2.58 10.80 -3.19
C PRO A 2 -2.15 10.67 -4.67
N PHE A 3 -3.03 10.99 -5.62
CA PHE A 3 -2.76 10.86 -7.06
C PHE A 3 -1.57 11.70 -7.53
N GLU A 4 -1.43 12.94 -7.05
CA GLU A 4 -0.29 13.80 -7.41
C GLU A 4 1.07 13.15 -7.11
N GLN A 5 1.17 12.45 -5.97
CA GLN A 5 2.42 11.78 -5.58
C GLN A 5 2.66 10.49 -6.37
N ALA A 6 1.59 9.75 -6.67
CA ALA A 6 1.68 8.55 -7.50
C ALA A 6 2.14 8.91 -8.93
N GLU A 7 1.57 9.98 -9.51
CA GLU A 7 1.95 10.49 -10.82
C GLU A 7 3.41 10.95 -10.86
N GLN A 8 3.83 11.74 -9.88
CA GLN A 8 5.22 12.20 -9.78
C GLN A 8 6.20 11.03 -9.69
N PHE A 9 5.90 10.03 -8.87
CA PHE A 9 6.74 8.85 -8.71
C PHE A 9 6.88 8.06 -10.03
N VAL A 10 5.78 7.85 -10.75
CA VAL A 10 5.79 7.12 -12.03
C VAL A 10 6.58 7.89 -13.09
N ARG A 11 6.41 9.22 -13.18
CA ARG A 11 7.18 10.08 -14.09
C ARG A 11 8.68 9.91 -13.89
N GLU A 12 9.12 9.86 -12.63
CA GLU A 12 10.52 9.70 -12.28
C GLU A 12 11.04 8.30 -12.61
N LEU A 13 10.28 7.27 -12.26
CA LEU A 13 10.69 5.87 -12.45
C LEU A 13 10.74 5.48 -13.93
N VAL A 14 9.76 5.92 -14.72
CA VAL A 14 9.65 5.64 -16.16
C VAL A 14 10.47 6.64 -17.00
N GLN A 15 10.94 7.74 -16.39
CA GLN A 15 11.61 8.86 -17.05
C GLN A 15 10.75 9.50 -18.16
N ASP A 16 9.45 9.54 -17.95
CA ASP A 16 8.49 10.15 -18.86
C ASP A 16 7.75 11.31 -18.16
N PRO A 17 8.14 12.57 -18.40
CA PRO A 17 7.48 13.71 -17.77
C PRO A 17 6.08 13.99 -18.34
N ALA A 18 5.70 13.38 -19.47
CA ALA A 18 4.39 13.55 -20.07
C ALA A 18 3.35 12.53 -19.57
N PHE A 19 3.76 11.56 -18.73
CA PHE A 19 2.84 10.61 -18.11
C PHE A 19 1.74 11.35 -17.36
N ASP A 20 0.48 10.96 -17.60
CA ASP A 20 -0.70 11.46 -16.93
C ASP A 20 -1.41 10.26 -16.27
N ILE A 21 -1.72 10.38 -14.98
CA ILE A 21 -2.38 9.32 -14.23
C ILE A 21 -3.82 9.11 -14.69
N ASP A 22 -4.47 10.14 -15.23
CA ASP A 22 -5.83 10.05 -15.77
C ASP A 22 -5.88 9.19 -17.04
N THR A 23 -4.75 9.03 -17.75
CA THR A 23 -4.61 8.18 -18.94
C THR A 23 -3.83 6.90 -18.68
N ILE A 24 -3.72 6.47 -17.40
CA ILE A 24 -2.86 5.33 -17.03
C ILE A 24 -3.19 4.02 -17.77
N HIS A 25 -4.46 3.81 -18.13
CA HIS A 25 -4.90 2.63 -18.87
C HIS A 25 -4.28 2.53 -20.27
N GLU A 26 -3.79 3.65 -20.80
CA GLU A 26 -3.08 3.74 -22.08
C GLU A 26 -1.55 3.58 -21.90
N HIS A 27 -1.07 3.45 -20.66
CA HIS A 27 0.34 3.45 -20.28
C HIS A 27 0.72 2.17 -19.52
N GLU A 28 1.03 1.10 -20.25
CA GLU A 28 1.43 -0.20 -19.67
C GLU A 28 2.64 -0.09 -18.73
N MET A 29 3.63 0.73 -19.07
CA MET A 29 4.80 0.97 -18.22
C MET A 29 4.44 1.70 -16.92
N GLY A 30 3.55 2.70 -16.99
CA GLY A 30 3.10 3.42 -15.80
C GLY A 30 2.28 2.53 -14.85
N THR A 31 1.41 1.69 -15.41
CA THR A 31 0.67 0.67 -14.65
C THR A 31 1.62 -0.31 -13.96
N SER A 32 2.62 -0.81 -14.68
CA SER A 32 3.61 -1.75 -14.14
C SER A 32 4.47 -1.11 -13.03
N ALA A 33 4.84 0.17 -13.20
CA ALA A 33 5.57 0.95 -12.21
C ALA A 33 4.78 1.08 -10.88
N LEU A 34 3.47 1.39 -10.95
CA LEU A 34 2.62 1.45 -9.76
C LEU A 34 2.47 0.08 -9.08
N HIS A 35 2.33 -0.99 -9.88
CA HIS A 35 2.26 -2.34 -9.33
C HIS A 35 3.55 -2.72 -8.59
N GLU A 36 4.71 -2.42 -9.16
CA GLU A 36 5.99 -2.67 -8.51
C GLU A 36 6.16 -1.83 -7.23
N LEU A 37 5.75 -0.56 -7.25
CA LEU A 37 5.72 0.27 -6.04
C LEU A 37 4.84 -0.38 -4.95
N GLY A 38 3.62 -0.78 -5.30
CA GLY A 38 2.72 -1.47 -4.38
C GLY A 38 3.34 -2.74 -3.80
N ASN A 39 3.99 -3.55 -4.65
CA ASN A 39 4.66 -4.78 -4.26
C ASN A 39 5.84 -4.54 -3.31
N ILE A 40 6.70 -3.55 -3.59
CA ILE A 40 7.83 -3.17 -2.73
C ILE A 40 7.33 -2.69 -1.37
N LEU A 41 6.31 -1.83 -1.34
CA LEU A 41 5.76 -1.29 -0.10
C LEU A 41 5.10 -2.40 0.72
N ALA A 42 4.16 -3.15 0.14
CA ALA A 42 3.49 -4.25 0.82
C ALA A 42 4.48 -5.30 1.33
N GLY A 43 5.47 -5.67 0.51
CA GLY A 43 6.53 -6.62 0.88
C GLY A 43 7.40 -6.13 2.03
N SER A 44 7.81 -4.86 1.99
CA SER A 44 8.61 -4.23 3.06
C SER A 44 7.83 -4.16 4.38
N TYR A 45 6.55 -3.81 4.31
CA TYR A 45 5.66 -3.77 5.47
C TYR A 45 5.43 -5.14 6.09
N LEU A 46 5.09 -6.13 5.27
CA LEU A 46 4.86 -7.49 5.75
C LEU A 46 6.13 -8.10 6.32
N SER A 47 7.29 -7.82 5.73
CA SER A 47 8.59 -8.25 6.26
C SER A 47 8.86 -7.64 7.64
N ALA A 48 8.71 -6.31 7.78
CA ALA A 48 8.90 -5.64 9.06
C ALA A 48 7.89 -6.12 10.13
N LEU A 49 6.64 -6.36 9.75
CA LEU A 49 5.61 -6.88 10.65
C LEU A 49 5.91 -8.32 11.07
N ALA A 50 6.36 -9.17 10.15
CA ALA A 50 6.79 -10.54 10.42
C ALA A 50 8.01 -10.55 11.36
N ASP A 51 8.98 -9.66 11.14
CA ASP A 51 10.16 -9.52 11.98
C ASP A 51 9.83 -9.04 13.39
N LEU A 52 8.88 -8.12 13.53
CA LEU A 52 8.40 -7.59 14.81
C LEU A 52 7.62 -8.66 15.60
N THR A 53 6.71 -9.35 14.93
CA THR A 53 5.79 -10.31 15.56
C THR A 53 6.34 -11.73 15.66
N LYS A 54 7.44 -12.02 14.95
CA LYS A 54 7.98 -13.37 14.73
C LYS A 54 6.95 -14.35 14.14
N LEU A 55 5.89 -13.82 13.51
CA LEU A 55 4.88 -14.62 12.80
C LEU A 55 5.29 -14.80 11.36
N GLN A 56 4.91 -15.94 10.77
CA GLN A 56 5.02 -16.15 9.34
C GLN A 56 3.81 -15.53 8.64
N LEU A 57 4.05 -14.46 7.88
CA LEU A 57 3.04 -13.77 7.09
C LEU A 57 3.26 -14.09 5.61
N TYR A 58 2.20 -14.51 4.92
CA TYR A 58 2.25 -14.88 3.50
C TYR A 58 1.45 -13.86 2.69
N PRO A 59 2.10 -12.96 1.93
CA PRO A 59 1.39 -12.07 1.03
C PRO A 59 0.72 -12.85 -0.10
N SER A 60 -0.49 -12.41 -0.48
CA SER A 60 -1.00 -12.61 -1.83
C SER A 60 -0.40 -11.56 -2.77
N VAL A 61 -0.58 -11.74 -4.07
CA VAL A 61 -0.21 -10.72 -5.06
C VAL A 61 -1.06 -9.46 -4.79
N PRO A 62 -0.44 -8.28 -4.61
CA PRO A 62 -1.17 -7.04 -4.42
C PRO A 62 -1.89 -6.66 -5.72
N ASP A 63 -3.06 -6.06 -5.59
CA ASP A 63 -3.78 -5.46 -6.71
C ASP A 63 -3.68 -3.93 -6.64
N VAL A 64 -3.68 -3.26 -7.79
CA VAL A 64 -3.61 -1.80 -7.88
C VAL A 64 -4.91 -1.29 -8.49
N THR A 65 -5.62 -0.49 -7.71
CA THR A 65 -6.82 0.22 -8.13
C THR A 65 -6.66 1.72 -7.92
N LEU A 66 -7.23 2.50 -8.84
CA LEU A 66 -7.27 3.95 -8.77
C LEU A 66 -8.73 4.38 -8.70
N ASP A 67 -9.16 4.76 -7.51
CA ASP A 67 -10.51 5.23 -7.27
C ASP A 67 -10.52 6.20 -6.08
N MET A 68 -11.66 6.81 -5.82
CA MET A 68 -11.93 7.51 -4.59
C MET A 68 -11.64 6.59 -3.40
N PHE A 69 -10.95 7.12 -2.39
CA PHE A 69 -10.58 6.37 -1.19
C PHE A 69 -11.75 5.58 -0.58
N GLY A 70 -12.95 6.18 -0.55
CA GLY A 70 -14.15 5.53 -0.02
C GLY A 70 -14.58 4.29 -0.82
N ALA A 71 -14.41 4.28 -2.14
CA ALA A 71 -14.71 3.13 -2.98
C ALA A 71 -13.73 1.99 -2.71
N VAL A 72 -12.42 2.28 -2.73
CA VAL A 72 -11.35 1.30 -2.46
C VAL A 72 -11.50 0.64 -1.09
N ILE A 73 -11.73 1.45 -0.04
CA ILE A 73 -11.89 0.92 1.32
C ILE A 73 -13.19 0.11 1.45
N SER A 74 -14.29 0.57 0.84
CA SER A 74 -15.57 -0.16 0.91
C SER A 74 -15.47 -1.54 0.28
N GLU A 75 -14.80 -1.65 -0.87
CA GLU A 75 -14.53 -2.93 -1.53
C GLU A 75 -13.74 -3.88 -0.63
N GLY A 76 -12.65 -3.39 -0.01
CA GLY A 76 -11.86 -4.16 0.94
C GLY A 76 -12.70 -4.63 2.13
N LEU A 77 -13.46 -3.72 2.77
CA LEU A 77 -14.29 -4.05 3.93
C LEU A 77 -15.42 -5.04 3.60
N MET A 78 -15.95 -5.04 2.38
CA MET A 78 -16.99 -6.00 1.97
C MET A 78 -16.47 -7.44 1.91
N GLN A 79 -15.20 -7.64 1.53
CA GLN A 79 -14.59 -8.97 1.42
C GLN A 79 -14.28 -9.60 2.79
N PHE A 80 -14.17 -8.79 3.83
CA PHE A 80 -13.85 -9.22 5.20
C PHE A 80 -15.04 -8.91 6.13
N SER A 81 -15.88 -9.89 6.45
CA SER A 81 -16.93 -9.79 7.49
C SER A 81 -16.96 -11.08 8.30
N PRO A 82 -16.87 -11.06 9.65
CA PRO A 82 -16.96 -9.94 10.57
C PRO A 82 -15.57 -9.38 10.92
N LEU A 83 -15.25 -8.20 10.41
CA LEU A 83 -14.09 -7.46 10.89
C LEU A 83 -14.25 -7.21 12.39
N GLY A 84 -13.16 -7.37 13.15
CA GLY A 84 -13.13 -6.78 14.47
C GLY A 84 -13.28 -5.27 14.36
N ASP A 85 -13.76 -4.60 15.41
CA ASP A 85 -13.96 -3.14 15.44
C ASP A 85 -12.63 -2.34 15.40
N GLN A 86 -11.52 -2.96 15.01
CA GLN A 86 -10.17 -2.42 15.15
C GLN A 86 -9.38 -2.57 13.85
N ALA A 87 -8.86 -1.44 13.38
CA ALA A 87 -7.93 -1.34 12.26
C ALA A 87 -6.60 -0.78 12.76
N ILE A 88 -5.49 -1.24 12.18
CA ILE A 88 -4.19 -0.63 12.38
C ILE A 88 -3.91 0.27 11.18
N VAL A 89 -3.72 1.56 11.45
CA VAL A 89 -3.34 2.55 10.44
C VAL A 89 -1.88 2.87 10.66
N ILE A 90 -1.08 2.77 9.59
CA ILE A 90 0.34 3.09 9.61
C ILE A 90 0.58 4.24 8.65
N ASP A 91 0.92 5.39 9.21
CA ASP A 91 1.35 6.56 8.44
C ASP A 91 2.79 6.34 7.96
N THR A 92 2.96 6.44 6.66
CA THR A 92 4.20 6.12 5.95
C THR A 92 4.77 7.38 5.34
N SER A 93 6.06 7.59 5.49
CA SER A 93 6.78 8.66 4.80
C SER A 93 8.11 8.12 4.29
N ILE A 94 8.28 8.19 2.98
CA ILE A 94 9.45 7.70 2.25
C ILE A 94 10.19 8.92 1.74
N PHE A 95 11.47 9.02 2.09
CA PHE A 95 12.28 10.16 1.76
C PHE A 95 13.28 9.77 0.68
N ASP A 96 13.26 10.49 -0.43
CA ASP A 96 14.35 10.50 -1.39
C ASP A 96 15.35 11.59 -0.98
N ASP A 97 16.50 11.16 -0.46
CA ASP A 97 17.58 12.04 0.00
C ASP A 97 18.23 12.82 -1.17
N GLN A 98 18.20 12.28 -2.39
CA GLN A 98 18.78 12.94 -3.55
C GLN A 98 17.89 14.08 -4.06
N ASN A 99 16.59 13.83 -4.18
CA ASN A 99 15.64 14.79 -4.73
C ASN A 99 14.92 15.63 -3.66
N LYS A 100 15.18 15.38 -2.37
CA LYS A 100 14.50 16.01 -1.23
C LYS A 100 12.98 15.89 -1.31
N GLN A 101 12.51 14.79 -1.86
CA GLN A 101 11.10 14.51 -2.00
C GLN A 101 10.64 13.59 -0.88
N GLU A 102 9.41 13.82 -0.42
CA GLU A 102 8.74 13.01 0.58
C GLU A 102 7.49 12.41 -0.04
N LEU A 103 7.46 11.09 -0.18
CA LEU A 103 6.30 10.35 -0.59
C LEU A 103 5.55 9.89 0.67
N LYS A 104 4.29 10.30 0.78
CA LYS A 104 3.40 9.99 1.89
C LYS A 104 2.41 8.91 1.49
N GLY A 105 2.30 7.92 2.36
CA GLY A 105 1.37 6.82 2.21
C GLY A 105 0.67 6.54 3.53
N ASN A 106 -0.45 5.84 3.43
CA ASN A 106 -1.10 5.23 4.58
C ASN A 106 -1.26 3.76 4.23
N MET A 107 -0.86 2.89 5.14
CA MET A 107 -1.17 1.48 5.08
C MET A 107 -2.29 1.19 6.09
N PHE A 108 -3.31 0.49 5.62
CA PHE A 108 -4.42 0.02 6.44
C PHE A 108 -4.31 -1.49 6.59
N LEU A 109 -4.15 -1.97 7.82
CA LEU A 109 -4.20 -3.38 8.15
C LEU A 109 -5.54 -3.65 8.84
N LEU A 110 -6.33 -4.51 8.22
CA LEU A 110 -7.70 -4.85 8.63
C LEU A 110 -7.76 -6.34 9.03
N PRO A 111 -7.21 -6.71 10.20
CA PRO A 111 -7.23 -8.10 10.63
C PRO A 111 -8.64 -8.51 11.09
N ASP A 112 -8.98 -9.78 10.90
CA ASP A 112 -10.11 -10.37 11.61
C ASP A 112 -9.82 -10.44 13.13
N PHE A 113 -10.86 -10.70 13.92
CA PHE A 113 -10.76 -10.74 15.38
C PHE A 113 -9.70 -11.74 15.90
N GLU A 114 -9.59 -12.92 15.28
CA GLU A 114 -8.63 -13.96 15.70
C GLU A 114 -7.18 -13.56 15.36
N SER A 115 -6.99 -12.99 14.16
CA SER A 115 -5.72 -12.49 13.67
C SER A 115 -5.21 -11.30 14.50
N PHE A 116 -6.11 -10.39 14.90
CA PHE A 116 -5.77 -9.26 15.76
C PHE A 116 -5.22 -9.73 17.12
N GLU A 117 -5.91 -10.66 17.77
CA GLU A 117 -5.48 -11.23 19.05
C GLU A 117 -4.11 -11.92 18.96
N LYS A 118 -3.84 -12.64 17.86
CA LYS A 118 -2.53 -13.29 17.61
C LYS A 118 -1.42 -12.26 17.42
N LEU A 119 -1.66 -11.23 16.62
CA LEU A 119 -0.70 -10.14 16.38
C LEU A 119 -0.31 -9.45 17.69
N PHE A 120 -1.28 -9.04 18.51
CA PHE A 120 -0.99 -8.31 19.75
C PHE A 120 -0.37 -9.16 20.85
N LYS A 121 -0.68 -10.46 20.92
CA LYS A 121 -0.01 -11.38 21.86
C LYS A 121 1.46 -11.60 21.51
N SER A 122 1.82 -11.54 20.23
CA SER A 122 3.18 -11.79 19.78
C SER A 122 4.19 -10.71 20.17
N ILE A 123 3.71 -9.49 20.41
CA ILE A 123 4.52 -8.31 20.76
C ILE A 123 4.55 -8.03 22.27
N ARG A 124 4.02 -8.95 23.10
CA ARG A 124 3.87 -8.78 24.55
C ARG A 124 4.82 -9.66 25.36
#